data_AF-A0A0F9A0X6-F1
#
_entry.id   AF-A0A0F9A0X6-F1
#
_cell.length_a   1.000
_cell.length_b   1.000
_cell.length_c   1.000
_cell.angle_alpha   90.00
_cell.angle_beta   90.00
_cell.angle_gamma   90.00
#
_symmetry.space_group_name_H-M   'P 1'
#
loop_
_entity.id
_entity.type
_entity.pdbx_description
1 polymer ?
#
loop_
_entity_poly.entity_id
_entity_poly.type
_entity_poly.pdbx_seq_one_letter_code
_entity_poly.pdbx_strand_id
1 'polypeptide(L)'
;MTSLDLDIIGKETNERTFTYTWKDVALYNIGIGAQPDELSFVYEGVKGGLKVFPSYACIVAGIGFPKFSKKGIDGARFIHGEQMIKLYQPFPNAGEIKVKGVCENIYDK
;
A
#
# COMPACT_ATOMS: atom_id res chain seq x y z
N MET A 1 23.80 -20.14 4.83
CA MET A 1 22.41 -19.94 4.37
C MET A 1 21.66 -19.26 5.48
N THR A 2 21.04 -18.12 5.22
CA THR A 2 20.06 -17.57 6.17
C THR A 2 18.86 -18.51 6.16
N SER A 3 18.55 -19.14 7.29
CA SER A 3 17.33 -19.92 7.44
C SER A 3 16.13 -18.97 7.49
N LEU A 4 15.17 -19.13 6.57
CA LEU A 4 13.90 -18.43 6.63
C LEU A 4 13.04 -19.03 7.76
N ASP A 5 12.40 -18.16 8.54
CA ASP A 5 11.41 -18.57 9.53
C ASP A 5 10.09 -18.91 8.84
N LEU A 6 9.78 -20.20 8.73
CA LEU A 6 8.55 -20.70 8.09
C LEU A 6 7.33 -20.62 9.02
N ASP A 7 7.51 -20.41 10.33
CA ASP A 7 6.41 -20.35 11.29
C ASP A 7 5.57 -19.08 11.13
N ILE A 8 5.97 -18.14 10.27
CA ILE A 8 5.24 -16.90 10.00
C ILE A 8 4.05 -17.10 9.05
N ILE A 9 3.97 -18.25 8.37
CA ILE A 9 2.91 -18.55 7.42
C ILE A 9 1.56 -18.55 8.16
N GLY A 10 0.60 -17.78 7.65
CA GLY A 10 -0.74 -17.62 8.23
C GLY A 10 -0.81 -16.70 9.45
N LYS A 11 0.31 -16.17 9.97
CA LYS A 11 0.29 -15.24 11.11
C LYS A 11 0.01 -13.80 10.66
N GLU A 12 -0.96 -13.16 11.32
CA GLU A 12 -1.25 -11.73 11.11
C GLU A 12 -0.19 -10.84 11.75
N THR A 13 0.13 -9.73 11.09
CA THR A 13 0.80 -8.61 11.76
C THR A 13 -0.16 -7.92 12.72
N ASN A 14 0.38 -7.20 13.70
CA ASN A 14 -0.42 -6.26 14.48
C ASN A 14 -1.17 -5.28 13.56
N GLU A 15 -2.43 -5.00 13.90
CA GLU A 15 -3.22 -3.99 13.20
C GLU A 15 -2.55 -2.63 13.32
N ARG A 16 -2.53 -1.89 12.22
CA ARG A 16 -2.02 -0.53 12.15
C ARG A 16 -3.01 0.38 11.45
N THR A 17 -3.04 1.62 11.87
CA THR A 17 -3.85 2.67 11.26
C THR A 17 -3.03 3.44 10.22
N PHE A 18 -3.55 3.54 9.00
CA PHE A 18 -3.10 4.46 7.96
C PHE A 18 -4.07 5.63 7.86
N THR A 19 -3.61 6.85 8.17
CA THR A 19 -4.41 8.07 8.05
C THR A 19 -3.87 8.90 6.88
N TYR A 20 -4.77 9.40 6.04
CA TYR A 20 -4.41 10.21 4.88
C TYR A 20 -5.44 11.30 4.61
N THR A 21 -4.99 12.31 3.89
CA THR A 21 -5.76 13.49 3.52
C THR A 21 -5.81 13.64 2.00
N TRP A 22 -6.57 14.62 1.53
CA TRP A 22 -6.62 14.97 0.12
C TRP A 22 -5.24 15.34 -0.45
N LYS A 23 -4.31 15.84 0.38
CA LYS A 23 -2.96 16.19 -0.05
C LYS A 23 -2.16 14.96 -0.44
N ASP A 24 -2.29 13.88 0.33
CA ASP A 24 -1.61 12.62 0.08
C ASP A 24 -2.15 11.95 -1.19
N VAL A 25 -3.46 12.06 -1.42
CA VAL A 25 -4.13 11.63 -2.66
C VAL A 25 -3.61 12.43 -3.85
N ALA A 26 -3.63 13.76 -3.78
CA ALA A 26 -3.14 14.62 -4.87
C ALA A 26 -1.67 14.33 -5.18
N LEU A 27 -0.83 14.22 -4.15
CA LEU A 27 0.59 13.89 -4.29
C LEU A 27 0.79 12.55 -4.99
N TYR A 28 0.03 11.53 -4.60
CA TYR A 28 0.10 10.23 -5.26
C TYR A 28 -0.36 10.29 -6.71
N ASN A 29 -1.51 10.91 -6.97
CA ASN A 29 -2.08 11.03 -8.31
C ASN A 29 -1.08 11.71 -9.26
N ILE A 30 -0.48 12.82 -8.83
CA ILE A 30 0.57 13.52 -9.60
C ILE A 30 1.81 12.63 -9.72
N GLY A 31 2.23 11.96 -8.64
CA GLY A 31 3.40 11.09 -8.62
C GLY A 31 3.33 9.91 -9.58
N ILE A 32 2.11 9.45 -9.93
CA ILE A 32 1.89 8.40 -10.95
C ILE A 32 1.54 8.97 -12.34
N GLY A 33 1.55 10.29 -12.51
CA GLY A 33 1.45 10.94 -13.81
C GLY A 33 0.12 11.63 -14.13
N ALA A 34 -0.76 11.90 -13.16
CA ALA A 34 -1.95 12.73 -13.39
C ALA A 34 -1.55 14.13 -13.89
N GLN A 35 -2.23 14.60 -14.93
CA GLN A 35 -1.91 15.84 -15.63
C GLN A 35 -2.64 17.05 -15.01
N PRO A 36 -2.13 18.29 -15.21
CA PRO A 36 -2.70 19.50 -14.61
C PRO A 36 -4.15 19.81 -15.04
N ASP A 37 -4.57 19.37 -16.23
CA ASP A 37 -5.91 19.54 -16.76
C ASP A 37 -6.90 18.47 -16.27
N GLU A 38 -6.41 17.39 -15.65
CA GLU A 38 -7.23 16.35 -15.04
C GLU A 38 -7.69 16.75 -13.63
N LEU A 39 -8.45 17.84 -13.52
CA LEU A 39 -8.82 18.48 -12.24
C LEU A 39 -9.43 17.54 -11.20
N SER A 40 -10.14 16.48 -11.63
CA SER A 40 -10.69 15.47 -10.72
C SER A 40 -9.63 14.73 -9.90
N PHE A 41 -8.36 14.74 -10.31
CA PHE A 41 -7.26 14.04 -9.65
C PHE A 41 -6.24 14.98 -8.99
N VAL A 42 -6.19 16.25 -9.39
CA VAL A 42 -5.15 17.20 -8.93
C VAL A 42 -5.70 18.41 -8.17
N TYR A 43 -7.00 18.69 -8.26
CA TYR A 43 -7.61 19.85 -7.61
C TYR A 43 -8.70 19.44 -6.59
N GLU A 44 -8.49 19.78 -5.32
CA GLU A 44 -9.36 19.40 -4.22
C GLU A 44 -10.73 20.09 -4.22
N GLY A 45 -10.86 21.22 -4.91
CA GLY A 45 -12.10 22.00 -4.99
C GLY A 45 -13.16 21.44 -5.95
N VAL A 46 -12.88 20.31 -6.63
CA VAL A 46 -13.89 19.65 -7.47
C VAL A 46 -15.07 19.14 -6.64
N LYS A 47 -16.26 19.16 -7.21
CA LYS A 47 -17.48 18.66 -6.55
C LYS A 47 -17.30 17.18 -6.16
N GLY A 48 -17.43 16.88 -4.87
CA GLY A 48 -17.23 15.53 -4.34
C GLY A 48 -15.78 15.20 -3.97
N GLY A 49 -14.84 16.14 -4.16
CA GLY A 49 -13.43 15.97 -3.84
C GLY A 49 -12.66 15.13 -4.85
N LEU A 50 -11.36 14.97 -4.61
CA LEU A 50 -10.46 14.22 -5.47
C LEU A 50 -10.91 12.77 -5.68
N LYS A 51 -10.84 12.30 -6.92
CA LYS A 51 -10.86 10.87 -7.22
C LYS A 51 -9.50 10.27 -6.83
N VAL A 52 -9.54 9.05 -6.32
CA VAL A 52 -8.37 8.30 -5.90
C VAL A 52 -8.18 7.13 -6.86
N PHE A 53 -6.97 6.97 -7.40
CA PHE A 53 -6.68 5.79 -8.22
C PHE A 53 -6.71 4.51 -7.35
N PRO A 54 -7.25 3.38 -7.86
CA PRO A 54 -7.27 2.12 -7.11
C PRO A 54 -5.89 1.65 -6.63
N SER A 55 -4.83 2.00 -7.36
CA SER A 55 -3.44 1.69 -7.04
C SER A 55 -2.92 2.40 -5.77
N TYR A 56 -3.65 3.38 -5.24
CA TYR A 56 -3.38 3.96 -3.91
C TYR A 56 -3.41 2.89 -2.80
N ALA A 57 -4.11 1.77 -3.03
CA ALA A 57 -4.08 0.61 -2.13
C ALA A 57 -2.64 0.12 -1.85
N CYS A 58 -1.69 0.26 -2.78
CA CYS A 58 -0.28 -0.11 -2.53
C CYS A 58 0.38 0.79 -1.48
N ILE A 59 0.02 2.08 -1.43
CA ILE A 59 0.53 3.03 -0.44
C ILE A 59 -0.04 2.67 0.94
N VAL A 60 -1.35 2.45 1.01
CA VAL A 60 -2.05 2.04 2.24
C VAL A 60 -1.49 0.71 2.76
N ALA A 61 -1.33 -0.29 1.88
CA ALA A 61 -0.82 -1.62 2.25
C ALA A 61 0.64 -1.59 2.73
N GLY A 62 1.42 -0.58 2.33
CA GLY A 62 2.84 -0.45 2.68
C GLY A 62 3.10 -0.46 4.19
N ILE A 63 2.18 0.03 5.03
CA ILE A 63 2.35 0.00 6.49
C ILE A 63 2.14 -1.39 7.11
N GLY A 64 1.47 -2.30 6.38
CA GLY A 64 1.31 -3.71 6.76
C GLY A 64 2.51 -4.57 6.36
N PHE A 65 3.43 -4.02 5.57
CA PHE A 65 4.59 -4.75 5.11
C PHE A 65 5.62 -4.98 6.24
N PRO A 66 6.09 -6.22 6.46
CA PRO A 66 7.01 -6.52 7.56
C PRO A 66 8.39 -5.89 7.32
N LYS A 67 9.01 -5.40 8.41
CA LYS A 67 10.40 -4.89 8.34
C LYS A 67 11.38 -6.07 8.19
N PHE A 68 12.01 -6.18 7.02
CA PHE A 68 12.96 -7.25 6.67
C PHE A 68 14.15 -7.41 7.59
N SER A 69 14.67 -6.29 8.13
CA SER A 69 15.87 -6.29 8.97
C SER A 69 15.73 -7.14 10.25
N LYS A 70 14.50 -7.39 10.70
CA LYS A 70 14.22 -8.26 11.86
C LYS A 70 14.12 -9.75 11.51
N LYS A 71 14.19 -10.11 10.23
CA LYS A 71 13.93 -11.47 9.72
C LYS A 71 15.11 -12.10 8.98
N GLY A 72 16.31 -11.49 9.05
CA GLY A 72 17.51 -12.00 8.36
C GLY A 72 17.46 -11.86 6.83
N ILE A 73 16.46 -11.15 6.29
CA ILE A 73 16.33 -10.92 4.85
C ILE A 73 17.21 -9.71 4.48
N ASP A 74 18.16 -9.93 3.57
CA ASP A 74 18.95 -8.87 2.97
C ASP A 74 18.08 -8.04 2.00
N GLY A 75 17.71 -6.83 2.42
CA GLY A 75 16.88 -5.93 1.62
C GLY A 75 17.52 -5.52 0.29
N ALA A 76 18.86 -5.54 0.16
CA ALA A 76 19.53 -5.25 -1.10
C ALA A 76 19.38 -6.39 -2.13
N ARG A 77 19.01 -7.59 -1.68
CA ARG A 77 18.72 -8.75 -2.52
C ARG A 77 17.23 -9.06 -2.61
N PHE A 78 16.38 -8.20 -2.05
CA PHE A 78 14.94 -8.34 -2.13
C PHE A 78 14.40 -7.60 -3.35
N ILE A 79 13.65 -8.32 -4.20
CA ILE A 79 12.96 -7.75 -5.35
C ILE A 79 11.46 -7.92 -5.12
N HIS A 80 10.71 -6.84 -5.31
CA HIS A 80 9.25 -6.91 -5.34
C HIS A 80 8.81 -7.53 -6.66
N GLY A 81 8.47 -8.83 -6.64
CA GLY A 81 8.20 -9.61 -7.85
C GLY A 81 6.82 -9.34 -8.46
N GLU A 82 5.76 -9.42 -7.65
CA GLU A 82 4.37 -9.39 -8.12
C GLU A 82 3.49 -8.55 -7.19
N GLN A 83 2.43 -7.97 -7.73
CA GLN A 83 1.43 -7.19 -6.99
C GLN A 83 0.02 -7.49 -7.51
N MET A 84 -0.93 -7.68 -6.60
CA MET A 84 -2.36 -7.79 -6.92
C MET A 84 -3.15 -6.82 -6.04
N ILE A 85 -4.22 -6.24 -6.59
CA ILE A 85 -5.14 -5.36 -5.87
C ILE A 85 -6.57 -5.83 -6.15
N LYS A 86 -7.34 -6.05 -5.08
CA LYS A 86 -8.78 -6.21 -5.13
C LYS A 86 -9.44 -5.14 -4.28
N LEU A 87 -10.14 -4.22 -4.92
CA LEU A 87 -10.80 -3.11 -4.26
C LEU A 87 -12.30 -3.42 -4.07
N TYR A 88 -12.76 -3.39 -2.82
CA TYR A 88 -14.17 -3.68 -2.48
C TYR A 88 -15.05 -2.42 -2.56
N GLN A 89 -14.47 -1.24 -2.30
CA GLN A 89 -15.13 0.05 -2.36
C GLN A 89 -14.13 1.12 -2.82
N PRO A 90 -14.55 2.15 -3.56
CA PRO A 90 -13.68 3.27 -3.91
C PRO A 90 -13.07 3.93 -2.65
N PHE A 91 -11.82 4.37 -2.74
CA PHE A 91 -11.23 5.14 -1.66
C PHE A 91 -11.89 6.52 -1.55
N PRO A 92 -12.22 6.99 -0.33
CA PRO A 92 -12.53 8.41 -0.12
C PRO A 92 -11.28 9.27 -0.34
N ASN A 93 -11.46 10.57 -0.56
CA ASN A 93 -10.35 11.51 -0.75
C ASN A 93 -9.57 11.84 0.53
N ALA A 94 -10.02 11.37 1.70
CA ALA A 94 -9.35 11.43 2.98
C ALA A 94 -9.96 10.37 3.91
N GLY A 95 -9.20 9.88 4.87
CA GLY A 95 -9.75 8.98 5.87
C GLY A 95 -8.71 8.19 6.66
N GLU A 96 -9.23 7.20 7.36
CA GLU A 96 -8.46 6.27 8.18
C GLU A 96 -8.75 4.84 7.74
N ILE A 97 -7.69 4.03 7.56
CA ILE A 97 -7.80 2.63 7.17
C ILE A 97 -7.00 1.79 8.14
N LYS A 98 -7.64 0.76 8.69
CA LYS A 98 -6.98 -0.29 9.48
C LYS A 98 -6.37 -1.33 8.55
N VAL A 99 -5.09 -1.62 8.75
CA VAL A 99 -4.27 -2.47 7.89
C VAL A 99 -3.69 -3.61 8.72
N LYS A 100 -3.79 -4.82 8.17
CA LYS A 100 -3.14 -6.03 8.65
C LYS A 100 -2.47 -6.73 7.47
N GLY A 101 -1.27 -7.27 7.68
CA GLY A 101 -0.57 -8.10 6.71
C GLY A 101 -0.56 -9.55 7.16
N VAL A 102 -0.52 -10.47 6.19
CA VAL A 102 -0.36 -11.92 6.43
C VAL A 102 0.67 -12.45 5.44
N CYS A 103 1.61 -13.26 5.91
CA CYS A 103 2.41 -14.08 5.01
C CYS A 103 1.58 -15.32 4.65
N GLU A 104 0.95 -15.31 3.48
CA GLU A 104 0.09 -16.43 3.08
C GLU A 104 0.90 -17.68 2.75
N ASN A 105 2.03 -17.52 2.08
CA ASN A 105 2.88 -18.62 1.61
C ASN A 105 4.34 -18.20 1.47
N ILE A 106 5.25 -19.18 1.50
CA ILE A 106 6.66 -19.06 1.11
C ILE A 106 6.93 -20.19 0.11
N TYR A 107 7.54 -19.85 -1.02
CA TYR A 107 7.88 -20.81 -2.08
C TYR A 107 9.38 -20.78 -2.35
N ASP A 108 9.97 -21.96 -2.53
CA ASP A 108 11.27 -22.12 -3.18
C ASP A 108 11.02 -22.28 -4.69
N LYS A 109 11.71 -21.49 -5.52
CA LYS A 109 11.43 -21.36 -6.95
C LYS A 109 12.37 -22.19 -7.81
#